data_AF-A0AA51ID05-F1
#
_entry.id   AF-A0AA51ID05-F1
#
_cell.length_a   1.000
_cell.length_b   1.000
_cell.length_c   1.000
_cell.angle_alpha   90.00
_cell.angle_beta   90.00
_cell.angle_gamma   90.00
#
_symmetry.space_group_name_H-M   'P 1'
#
loop_
_entity.id
_entity.type
_entity.pdbx_description
1 polymer ?
#
loop_
_entity_poly.entity_id
_entity_poly.type
_entity_poly.pdbx_seq_one_letter_code
_entity_poly.pdbx_strand_id
1 'polypeptide(L)'
;KKALKTGGFEKECSECKKSRSTEVEDPNFEEDHSLWMCLRCGTQLCGRARNKHALNHFNTPHSDSHALTANTTTWGVYCYNCNNEFTASSSKKLHECIEYLKK
;
A
#
# COMPACT_ATOMS: atom_id res chain seq x y z
N LYS A 1 -7.35 0.87 17.30
CA LYS A 1 -7.56 0.37 15.92
C LYS A 1 -8.03 1.56 15.10
N LYS A 2 -7.31 1.99 14.05
CA LYS A 2 -7.83 3.05 13.16
C LYS A 2 -8.94 2.41 12.33
N ALA A 3 -10.13 3.00 12.36
CA ALA A 3 -11.24 2.54 11.53
C ALA A 3 -10.96 2.90 10.06
N LEU A 4 -11.36 2.03 9.14
CA LEU A 4 -11.43 2.38 7.72
C LEU A 4 -12.47 3.51 7.57
N LYS A 5 -12.13 4.54 6.79
CA LYS A 5 -13.09 5.59 6.46
C LYS A 5 -14.18 4.98 5.59
N THR A 6 -15.42 5.37 5.80
CA THR A 6 -16.60 4.93 5.02
C THR A 6 -16.55 5.31 3.53
N GLY A 7 -15.56 6.11 3.10
CA GLY A 7 -15.38 6.55 1.71
C GLY A 7 -14.47 5.66 0.85
N GLY A 8 -14.07 4.47 1.34
CA GLY A 8 -13.17 3.56 0.61
C GLY A 8 -11.70 3.98 0.67
N PHE A 9 -10.89 3.43 -0.25
CA PHE A 9 -9.47 3.75 -0.35
C PHE A 9 -9.22 5.05 -1.09
N GLU A 10 -8.08 5.65 -0.77
CA GLU A 10 -7.64 6.88 -1.40
C GLU A 10 -7.20 6.57 -2.84
N LYS A 11 -7.46 7.46 -3.79
CA LYS A 11 -6.96 7.34 -5.17
C LYS A 11 -5.53 7.83 -5.34
N GLU A 12 -5.05 8.57 -4.35
CA GLU A 12 -3.73 9.17 -4.36
C GLU A 12 -3.05 8.92 -3.03
N CYS A 13 -1.75 8.67 -3.10
CA CYS A 13 -0.94 8.31 -1.96
C CYS A 13 -0.73 9.48 -1.00
N SER A 14 -0.67 9.20 0.31
CA SER A 14 -0.62 10.25 1.34
C SER A 14 0.61 11.18 1.26
N GLU A 15 1.72 10.70 0.70
CA GLU A 15 2.91 11.52 0.44
C GLU A 15 2.84 12.25 -0.91
N CYS A 16 2.26 11.62 -1.94
CA CYS A 16 2.02 12.21 -3.25
C CYS A 16 1.17 13.48 -3.12
N LYS A 17 0.13 13.44 -2.28
CA LYS A 17 -0.72 14.61 -1.98
C LYS A 17 0.06 15.81 -1.40
N LYS A 18 1.20 15.58 -0.74
CA LYS A 18 2.01 16.65 -0.12
C LYS A 18 2.98 17.27 -1.10
N SER A 19 3.48 16.48 -2.05
CA SER A 19 4.38 16.92 -3.10
C SER A 19 3.59 17.22 -4.37
N ARG A 20 3.52 18.47 -4.81
CA ARG A 20 3.06 18.78 -6.18
C ARG A 20 4.12 18.31 -7.18
N SER A 21 4.22 17.01 -7.42
CA SER A 21 5.05 16.49 -8.51
C SER A 21 4.30 16.70 -9.82
N THR A 22 4.92 17.42 -10.74
CA THR A 22 4.52 17.53 -12.14
C THR A 22 5.04 16.28 -12.85
N GLU A 23 4.36 15.15 -12.66
CA GLU A 23 4.64 13.96 -13.46
C GLU A 23 4.04 14.21 -14.85
N VAL A 24 4.87 14.14 -15.89
CA VAL A 24 4.40 14.16 -17.27
C VAL A 24 3.65 12.86 -17.51
N GLU A 25 2.32 12.94 -17.56
CA GLU A 25 1.47 11.82 -17.91
C GLU A 25 1.79 11.41 -19.36
N ASP A 26 2.41 10.23 -19.54
CA ASP A 26 2.54 9.61 -20.85
C ASP A 26 1.20 8.92 -21.17
N PRO A 27 0.40 9.43 -22.11
CA PRO A 27 -0.91 8.87 -22.44
C PRO A 27 -0.84 7.45 -23.02
N ASN A 28 0.35 6.92 -23.31
CA ASN A 28 0.56 5.58 -23.83
C ASN A 28 1.11 4.60 -22.77
N PHE A 29 1.30 5.05 -21.52
CA PHE A 29 1.73 4.21 -20.40
C PHE A 29 0.55 3.90 -19.47
N GLU A 30 0.20 2.62 -19.34
CA GLU A 30 -0.74 2.13 -18.33
C GLU A 30 -0.11 2.28 -16.93
N GLU A 31 -0.28 3.44 -16.32
CA GLU A 31 0.32 3.74 -15.03
C GLU A 31 -0.42 2.98 -13.92
N ASP A 32 0.29 2.11 -13.19
CA ASP A 32 -0.28 1.41 -12.04
C ASP A 32 -0.53 2.39 -10.89
N HIS A 33 -1.76 2.93 -10.85
CA HIS A 33 -2.23 3.79 -9.78
C HIS A 33 -2.59 3.03 -8.49
N SER A 34 -2.35 1.72 -8.42
CA SER A 34 -2.62 0.93 -7.22
C SER A 34 -1.81 1.46 -6.03
N LEU A 35 -2.53 1.66 -4.92
CA LEU A 35 -1.89 1.98 -3.65
C LEU A 35 -1.58 0.71 -2.88
N TRP A 36 -0.61 0.85 -2.00
CA TRP A 36 -0.17 -0.16 -1.06
C TRP A 36 -0.50 0.33 0.35
N MET A 37 -1.33 -0.44 1.04
CA MET A 37 -1.77 -0.20 2.41
C MET A 37 -0.80 -0.89 3.37
N CYS A 38 -0.12 -0.14 4.23
CA CYS A 38 0.64 -0.73 5.34
C CYS A 38 -0.30 -1.44 6.32
N LEU A 39 -0.12 -2.76 6.49
CA LEU A 39 -0.95 -3.57 7.39
C LEU A 39 -0.63 -3.35 8.87
N ARG A 40 0.45 -2.63 9.19
CA ARG A 40 0.77 -2.24 10.57
C ARG A 40 -0.01 -1.00 11.02
N CYS A 41 -0.08 0.03 10.17
CA CYS A 41 -0.55 1.36 10.57
C CYS A 41 -1.70 1.95 9.72
N GLY A 42 -2.04 1.31 8.60
CA GLY A 42 -3.12 1.74 7.69
C GLY A 42 -2.74 2.88 6.75
N THR A 43 -1.46 3.23 6.61
CA THR A 43 -1.01 4.27 5.68
C THR A 43 -1.08 3.76 4.25
N GLN A 44 -1.67 4.53 3.34
CA GLN A 44 -1.77 4.22 1.90
C GLN A 44 -0.72 5.01 1.11
N LEU A 45 0.10 4.28 0.35
CA LEU A 45 1.30 4.78 -0.30
C LEU A 45 1.45 4.18 -1.70
N CYS A 46 2.03 4.92 -2.65
CA CYS A 46 2.23 4.39 -4.00
C CYS A 46 3.36 3.35 -4.02
N GLY A 47 3.23 2.41 -4.96
CA GLY A 47 4.13 1.28 -5.10
C GLY A 47 5.46 1.63 -5.76
N ARG A 48 6.22 0.58 -6.09
CA ARG A 48 7.56 0.70 -6.69
C ARG A 48 7.55 1.23 -8.12
N ALA A 49 6.45 1.05 -8.83
CA ALA A 49 6.25 1.52 -10.20
C ALA A 49 6.11 3.05 -10.30
N ARG A 50 5.80 3.72 -9.18
CA ARG A 50 5.67 5.18 -9.09
C ARG A 50 6.77 5.75 -8.18
N ASN A 51 6.42 6.59 -7.21
CA ASN A 51 7.37 7.28 -6.31
C ASN A 51 7.98 6.42 -5.18
N LYS A 52 7.70 5.11 -5.14
CA LYS A 52 8.26 4.17 -4.14
C LYS A 52 7.93 4.57 -2.68
N HIS A 53 6.86 5.32 -2.45
CA HIS A 53 6.52 5.82 -1.11
C HIS A 53 6.26 4.69 -0.11
N ALA A 54 5.70 3.55 -0.54
CA ALA A 54 5.51 2.39 0.33
C ALA A 54 6.85 1.78 0.79
N LEU A 55 7.85 1.74 -0.10
CA LEU A 55 9.21 1.28 0.21
C LEU A 55 9.92 2.27 1.15
N ASN A 56 9.81 3.57 0.87
CA ASN A 56 10.41 4.60 1.72
C ASN A 56 9.80 4.59 3.14
N HIS A 57 8.49 4.34 3.24
CA HIS A 57 7.82 4.18 4.52
C HIS A 57 8.35 3.00 5.33
N PHE A 58 8.62 1.87 4.68
CA PHE A 58 9.27 0.73 5.33
C PHE A 58 10.70 1.07 5.80
N ASN A 59 11.49 1.77 4.98
CA ASN A 59 12.87 2.14 5.31
C ASN A 59 12.98 3.26 6.37
N THR A 60 11.92 4.02 6.58
CA THR A 60 11.89 5.06 7.62
C THR A 60 11.89 4.39 9.00
N PRO A 61 12.73 4.82 9.95
CA PRO A 61 12.71 4.27 11.30
C PRO A 61 11.35 4.46 11.98
N HIS A 62 10.78 3.37 12.50
CA HIS A 62 9.55 3.36 13.31
C HIS A 62 9.78 2.55 14.59
N SER A 63 8.89 2.69 15.57
CA SER A 63 8.90 1.86 16.78
C SER A 63 8.55 0.39 16.51
N ASP A 64 7.80 0.13 15.43
CA ASP A 64 7.35 -1.20 15.02
C ASP A 64 7.80 -1.52 13.59
N SER A 65 7.82 -2.81 13.23
CA SER A 65 8.05 -3.20 11.83
C SER A 65 6.83 -2.91 10.95
N HIS A 66 7.06 -2.14 9.88
CA HIS A 66 6.07 -1.77 8.86
C HIS A 66 6.28 -2.56 7.56
N ALA A 67 6.80 -3.79 7.66
CA ALA A 67 7.23 -4.59 6.52
C ALA A 67 6.10 -5.14 5.64
N LEU A 68 4.87 -5.26 6.14
CA LEU A 68 3.75 -5.84 5.40
C LEU A 68 2.85 -4.77 4.79
N THR A 69 2.63 -4.87 3.48
CA THR A 69 1.71 -4.01 2.72
C THR A 69 0.77 -4.83 1.85
N ALA A 70 -0.48 -4.41 1.72
CA ALA A 70 -1.45 -5.00 0.80
C ALA A 70 -1.76 -4.05 -0.36
N ASN A 71 -1.77 -4.56 -1.59
CA ASN A 71 -2.23 -3.83 -2.76
C ASN A 71 -3.75 -3.61 -2.66
N THR A 72 -4.21 -2.37 -2.81
CA THR A 72 -5.62 -2.00 -2.65
C THR A 72 -6.51 -2.39 -3.84
N THR A 73 -5.91 -2.81 -4.95
CA THR A 73 -6.58 -3.20 -6.20
C THR A 73 -6.56 -4.72 -6.36
N THR A 74 -5.37 -5.32 -6.31
CA THR A 74 -5.17 -6.75 -6.57
C THR A 74 -5.25 -7.61 -5.31
N TRP A 75 -5.17 -7.00 -4.13
CA TRP A 75 -5.14 -7.69 -2.83
C TRP A 75 -3.93 -8.60 -2.61
N GLY A 76 -2.92 -8.50 -3.47
CA GLY A 76 -1.60 -9.09 -3.23
C GLY A 76 -0.95 -8.48 -2.01
N VAL A 77 -0.23 -9.28 -1.22
CA VAL A 77 0.46 -8.83 -0.02
C VAL A 77 1.96 -8.92 -0.23
N TYR A 78 2.67 -7.83 0.00
CA TYR A 78 4.12 -7.80 -0.08
C TYR A 78 4.74 -7.67 1.31
N CYS A 79 5.80 -8.45 1.57
CA CYS A 79 6.62 -8.31 2.77
C CYS A 79 8.00 -7.81 2.39
N TYR A 80 8.37 -6.60 2.81
CA TYR A 80 9.69 -6.03 2.55
C TYR A 80 10.82 -6.78 3.25
N ASN A 81 10.61 -7.30 4.47
CA ASN A 81 11.61 -8.10 5.17
C ASN A 81 11.90 -9.43 4.47
N CYS A 82 10.87 -10.08 3.94
CA CYS A 82 11.03 -11.34 3.20
C CYS A 82 11.43 -11.12 1.75
N ASN A 83 11.36 -9.88 1.27
CA ASN A 83 11.50 -9.52 -0.14
C ASN A 83 10.62 -10.39 -1.06
N ASN A 84 9.39 -10.69 -0.64
CA ASN A 84 8.51 -11.63 -1.34
C ASN A 84 7.05 -11.17 -1.32
N GLU A 85 6.29 -11.61 -2.32
CA GLU A 85 4.84 -11.44 -2.42
C GLU A 85 4.11 -12.72 -1.98
N PHE A 86 2.94 -12.52 -1.39
CA PHE A 86 2.09 -13.56 -0.82
C PHE A 86 0.64 -13.32 -1.22
N THR A 87 -0.10 -14.40 -1.34
CA THR A 87 -1.55 -14.33 -1.39
C THR A 87 -2.11 -14.07 0.01
N ALA A 88 -3.27 -13.41 0.07
CA ALA A 88 -4.00 -13.21 1.32
C ALA A 88 -4.32 -14.54 2.04
N SER A 89 -4.43 -15.65 1.29
CA SER A 89 -4.71 -17.00 1.81
C SER A 89 -3.51 -17.68 2.50
N SER A 90 -2.32 -17.09 2.49
CA SER A 90 -1.11 -17.67 3.10
C SER A 90 -1.19 -17.87 4.62
N SER A 91 -2.08 -17.14 5.31
CA SER A 91 -2.43 -17.42 6.70
C SER A 91 -3.85 -16.97 7.03
N LYS A 92 -4.52 -17.64 7.98
CA LYS A 92 -5.88 -17.30 8.41
C LYS A 92 -6.00 -15.85 8.86
N LYS A 93 -5.05 -15.38 9.68
CA LYS A 93 -5.04 -14.01 10.20
C LYS A 93 -4.86 -12.98 9.09
N LEU A 94 -3.96 -13.24 8.14
CA LEU A 94 -3.77 -12.34 7.00
C LEU A 94 -5.03 -12.29 6.13
N HIS A 95 -5.63 -13.44 5.86
CA HIS A 95 -6.86 -13.55 5.10
C HIS A 95 -7.99 -12.73 5.75
N GLU A 96 -8.23 -12.91 7.05
CA GLU A 96 -9.23 -12.13 7.80
C GLU A 96 -8.94 -10.62 7.77
N CYS A 97 -7.68 -10.22 7.86
CA CYS A 97 -7.30 -8.82 7.72
C CYS A 97 -7.63 -8.27 6.33
N ILE A 98 -7.33 -9.00 5.25
CA ILE A 98 -7.62 -8.57 3.89
C ILE A 98 -9.12 -8.54 3.61
N GLU A 99 -9.88 -9.53 4.09
CA GLU A 99 -11.34 -9.54 3.97
C GLU A 99 -12.00 -8.41 4.76
N TYR A 100 -11.39 -7.97 5.87
CA TYR A 100 -11.83 -6.76 6.57
C TYR A 100 -11.58 -5.48 5.74
N LEU A 101 -10.44 -5.40 5.04
CA LEU A 101 -10.13 -4.25 4.18
C LEU A 101 -11.03 -4.14 2.94
N LYS A 102 -11.56 -5.27 2.45
CA LYS A 102 -12.48 -5.33 1.30
C LYS A 102 -13.90 -4.85 1.60
N LYS A 103 -14.28 -4.76 2.88
CA LYS A 103 -15.62 -4.37 3.35
C LYS A 103 -15.71 -2.86 3.50
#